data_AF-A0AAN8JXN2-F1
#
_entry.id   AF-A0AAN8JXN2-F1
#
_cell.length_a   1.000
_cell.length_b   1.000
_cell.length_c   1.000
_cell.angle_alpha   90.00
_cell.angle_beta   90.00
_cell.angle_gamma   90.00
#
_symmetry.space_group_name_H-M   'P 1'
#
loop_
_entity.id
_entity.type
_entity.pdbx_description
1 polymer ?
#
loop_
_entity_poly.entity_id
_entity_poly.type
_entity_poly.pdbx_seq_one_letter_code
_entity_poly.pdbx_strand_id
1 'polypeptide(L)'
;MKATISLLCLVLLHLGVASGIISKQRPLLSFDCLNQPGCQMVNGKQCCQSKGRQSSRGSIRTSLPGVCQAFGTLGSACLMYPKQLEDGTYPVCPCGIGYRCVASGVKDMTYGQMGTCESQCTDNSECNEGQCCRIGEVLKGRKKRSVYTGVCTSFGTLGSKCVNGTDPLTHNNVHTECPCASPLDCNVSDGYRTIPVDFAKCGI
;
A
#
# COMPACT_ATOMS: atom_id res chain seq x y z
N MET A 1 -73.23 -0.12 -16.68
CA MET A 1 -72.96 -1.54 -17.06
C MET A 1 -72.00 -1.56 -18.24
N LYS A 2 -71.14 -2.59 -18.29
CA LYS A 2 -70.13 -2.94 -19.33
C LYS A 2 -68.77 -2.23 -19.13
N ALA A 3 -67.83 -2.80 -18.36
CA ALA A 3 -67.02 -4.02 -18.59
C ALA A 3 -65.88 -3.78 -19.60
N THR A 4 -64.69 -3.43 -19.09
CA THR A 4 -63.41 -3.44 -19.81
C THR A 4 -62.29 -3.93 -18.88
N ILE A 5 -62.45 -5.16 -18.40
CA ILE A 5 -61.37 -5.97 -17.83
C ILE A 5 -61.19 -7.12 -18.83
N SER A 6 -60.25 -7.01 -19.77
CA SER A 6 -59.66 -8.17 -20.48
C SER A 6 -58.75 -7.68 -21.60
N LEU A 7 -57.53 -7.24 -21.28
CA LEU A 7 -56.45 -7.22 -22.30
C LEU A 7 -55.02 -7.15 -21.73
N LEU A 8 -54.83 -7.12 -20.41
CA LEU A 8 -53.49 -6.98 -19.79
C LEU A 8 -52.92 -8.28 -19.20
N CYS A 9 -53.66 -9.40 -19.23
CA CYS A 9 -53.20 -10.68 -18.67
C CYS A 9 -52.52 -11.63 -19.66
N LEU A 10 -52.49 -11.33 -20.97
CA LEU A 10 -52.01 -12.30 -21.97
C LEU A 10 -50.57 -12.07 -22.46
N VAL A 11 -49.87 -11.03 -22.00
CA VAL A 11 -48.47 -10.76 -22.39
C VAL A 11 -47.44 -11.39 -21.44
N LEU A 12 -47.86 -11.92 -20.28
CA LEU A 12 -46.96 -12.49 -19.28
C LEU A 12 -46.62 -13.99 -19.48
N LEU A 13 -47.09 -14.63 -20.55
CA LEU A 13 -46.91 -16.08 -20.79
C LEU A 13 -45.79 -16.43 -21.80
N HIS A 14 -44.95 -15.48 -22.19
CA HIS A 14 -43.83 -15.72 -23.11
C HIS A 14 -42.44 -15.43 -22.52
N LEU A 15 -42.33 -15.27 -21.19
CA LEU A 15 -41.03 -15.38 -20.52
C LEU A 15 -40.66 -16.85 -20.41
N GLY A 16 -40.27 -17.40 -21.55
CA GLY A 16 -39.66 -18.70 -21.71
C GLY A 16 -38.52 -18.85 -20.72
N VAL A 17 -38.59 -19.94 -19.98
CA VAL A 17 -37.57 -20.45 -19.07
C VAL A 17 -36.33 -20.76 -19.90
N ALA A 18 -35.49 -19.75 -20.12
CA ALA A 18 -34.12 -19.95 -20.56
C ALA A 18 -33.38 -20.61 -19.39
N SER A 19 -33.42 -21.94 -19.37
CA SER A 19 -32.61 -22.78 -18.50
C SER A 19 -31.15 -22.52 -18.86
N GLY A 20 -30.58 -21.50 -18.23
CA GLY A 20 -29.15 -21.21 -18.31
C GLY A 20 -28.40 -22.39 -17.72
N ILE A 21 -27.87 -23.24 -18.60
CA ILE A 21 -26.81 -24.18 -18.27
C ILE A 21 -25.64 -23.31 -17.87
N ILE A 22 -25.52 -23.00 -16.57
CA ILE A 22 -24.31 -22.43 -15.98
C ILE A 22 -23.28 -23.56 -16.07
N SER A 23 -22.66 -23.66 -17.23
CA SER A 23 -21.45 -24.43 -17.42
C SER A 23 -20.45 -23.85 -16.43
N LYS A 24 -20.20 -24.57 -15.33
CA LYS A 24 -19.04 -24.35 -14.46
C LYS A 24 -17.80 -24.66 -15.32
N GLN A 25 -17.48 -23.80 -16.28
CA GLN A 25 -16.16 -23.73 -16.84
C GLN A 25 -15.25 -23.49 -15.64
N ARG A 26 -14.52 -24.53 -15.26
CA ARG A 26 -13.38 -24.37 -14.37
C ARG A 26 -12.56 -23.24 -14.99
N PRO A 27 -12.31 -22.12 -14.28
CA PRO A 27 -11.51 -21.07 -14.87
C PRO A 27 -10.20 -21.72 -15.28
N LEU A 28 -9.95 -21.74 -16.60
CA LEU A 28 -8.65 -22.05 -17.15
C LEU A 28 -7.69 -21.18 -16.35
N LEU A 29 -6.77 -21.82 -15.63
CA LEU A 29 -5.77 -21.14 -14.83
C LEU A 29 -4.96 -20.26 -15.78
N SER A 30 -5.37 -18.99 -15.93
CA SER A 30 -4.62 -18.02 -16.71
C SER A 30 -3.32 -17.79 -15.98
N PHE A 31 -2.27 -18.24 -16.63
CA PHE A 31 -0.89 -18.05 -16.25
C PHE A 31 -0.33 -17.08 -17.27
N ASP A 32 -0.23 -15.82 -16.87
CA ASP A 32 0.04 -14.73 -17.82
C ASP A 32 1.54 -14.41 -17.89
N CYS A 33 2.33 -14.86 -16.91
CA CYS A 33 3.75 -14.56 -16.85
C CYS A 33 4.60 -15.64 -16.19
N LEU A 34 5.83 -15.78 -16.66
CA LEU A 34 6.86 -16.65 -16.07
C LEU A 34 7.87 -15.86 -15.22
N ASN A 35 8.06 -14.58 -15.53
CA ASN A 35 9.02 -13.68 -14.91
C ASN A 35 8.56 -12.21 -15.05
N GLN A 36 9.29 -11.27 -14.43
CA GLN A 36 8.94 -9.85 -14.46
C GLN A 36 8.89 -9.24 -15.87
N PRO A 37 9.85 -9.51 -16.78
CA PRO A 37 9.81 -8.99 -18.16
C PRO A 37 8.51 -9.33 -18.90
N GLY A 38 7.93 -10.51 -18.65
CA GLY A 38 6.66 -10.93 -19.25
C GLY A 38 5.51 -9.95 -19.04
N CYS A 39 5.44 -9.29 -17.87
CA CYS A 39 4.39 -8.30 -17.58
C CYS A 39 4.77 -6.86 -17.93
N GLN A 40 6.06 -6.54 -17.92
CA GLN A 40 6.53 -5.18 -18.22
C GLN A 40 6.24 -4.77 -19.67
N MET A 41 6.24 -5.73 -20.61
CA MET A 41 6.02 -5.49 -22.03
C MET A 41 4.61 -4.99 -22.38
N VAL A 42 3.61 -5.15 -21.51
CA VAL A 42 2.21 -4.81 -21.85
C VAL A 42 1.85 -3.36 -21.48
N ASN A 43 2.38 -2.83 -20.36
CA ASN A 43 2.03 -1.46 -19.92
C ASN A 43 3.04 -0.82 -18.94
N GLY A 44 4.18 -1.44 -18.65
CA GLY A 44 5.18 -0.92 -17.68
C GLY A 44 4.69 -0.72 -16.24
N LYS A 45 3.40 -0.99 -15.95
CA LYS A 45 2.72 -0.76 -14.66
C LYS A 45 2.29 -2.06 -13.98
N GLN A 46 2.87 -3.18 -14.39
CA GLN A 46 2.53 -4.50 -13.89
C GLN A 46 3.76 -5.29 -13.47
N CYS A 47 3.52 -6.21 -12.54
CA CYS A 47 4.48 -7.12 -11.95
C CYS A 47 3.95 -8.55 -12.10
N CYS A 48 4.88 -9.49 -12.26
CA CYS A 48 4.52 -10.89 -12.28
C CYS A 48 4.44 -11.42 -10.85
N GLN A 49 3.23 -11.69 -10.35
CA GLN A 49 3.00 -12.20 -9.01
C GLN A 49 2.78 -13.71 -9.02
N SER A 50 3.53 -14.45 -8.19
CA SER A 50 3.34 -15.90 -8.02
C SER A 50 2.02 -16.21 -7.32
N LYS A 51 1.26 -17.16 -7.86
CA LYS A 51 0.19 -17.85 -7.12
C LYS A 51 0.82 -18.91 -6.21
N GLY A 52 1.55 -18.49 -5.19
CA GLY A 52 2.13 -19.42 -4.22
C GLY A 52 1.07 -20.02 -3.31
N ARG A 53 0.76 -21.31 -3.46
CA ARG A 53 0.29 -22.14 -2.33
C ARG A 53 1.53 -22.52 -1.53
N GLN A 54 1.56 -22.22 -0.24
CA GLN A 54 2.59 -22.73 0.67
C GLN A 54 2.64 -24.26 0.55
N SER A 55 3.72 -24.79 -0.01
CA SER A 55 4.06 -26.20 0.17
C SER A 55 4.70 -26.33 1.55
N SER A 56 4.09 -27.13 2.43
CA SER A 56 4.57 -27.43 3.78
C SER A 56 5.91 -28.18 3.82
N ARG A 57 6.48 -28.53 2.66
CA ARG A 57 7.81 -29.13 2.53
C ARG A 57 8.73 -28.15 1.82
N GLY A 58 9.67 -27.59 2.58
CA GLY A 58 10.59 -26.47 2.25
C GLY A 58 11.49 -26.64 1.03
N SER A 59 10.94 -26.96 -0.13
CA SER A 59 11.62 -26.91 -1.42
C SER A 59 10.83 -26.01 -2.36
N ILE A 60 11.25 -24.75 -2.45
CA ILE A 60 10.78 -23.78 -3.44
C ILE A 60 11.49 -24.14 -4.75
N ARG A 61 10.97 -25.11 -5.50
CA ARG A 61 11.48 -25.42 -6.84
C ARG A 61 10.83 -24.51 -7.88
N THR A 62 11.68 -23.72 -8.53
CA THR A 62 11.64 -23.20 -9.91
C THR A 62 10.29 -22.73 -10.47
N SER A 63 10.16 -21.40 -10.60
CA SER A 63 9.26 -20.67 -11.50
C SER A 63 7.82 -21.19 -11.54
N LEU A 64 7.08 -21.01 -10.44
CA LEU A 64 5.64 -21.12 -10.52
C LEU A 64 5.12 -20.03 -11.47
N PRO A 65 4.30 -20.39 -12.47
CA PRO A 65 3.72 -19.39 -13.34
C PRO A 65 2.87 -18.41 -12.52
N GLY A 66 3.07 -17.13 -12.81
CA GLY A 66 2.42 -16.02 -12.15
C GLY A 66 1.25 -15.45 -12.94
N VAL A 67 0.69 -14.38 -12.39
CA VAL A 67 -0.27 -13.51 -13.07
C VAL A 67 0.28 -12.10 -13.08
N CYS A 68 0.10 -11.40 -14.20
CA CYS A 68 0.40 -9.99 -14.27
C CYS A 68 -0.60 -9.21 -13.43
N GLN A 69 -0.14 -8.64 -12.34
CA GLN A 69 -0.92 -7.75 -11.49
C GLN A 69 -0.41 -6.33 -11.60
N ALA A 70 -1.28 -5.35 -11.36
CA ALA A 70 -0.86 -3.97 -11.22
C ALA A 70 0.08 -3.83 -10.01
N PHE A 71 1.02 -2.89 -10.08
CA PHE A 71 1.79 -2.50 -8.91
C PHE A 71 0.87 -1.99 -7.79
N GLY A 72 1.33 -2.12 -6.54
CA GLY A 72 0.59 -1.66 -5.37
C GLY A 72 0.38 -0.14 -5.38
N THR A 73 -0.82 0.29 -5.03
CA THR A 73 -1.20 1.70 -4.85
C THR A 73 -1.33 2.03 -3.36
N LEU A 74 -1.70 3.26 -3.00
CA LEU A 74 -1.92 3.69 -1.62
C LEU A 74 -2.73 2.65 -0.81
N GLY A 75 -2.20 2.23 0.34
CA GLY A 75 -2.82 1.25 1.24
C GLY A 75 -2.69 -0.21 0.80
N SER A 76 -2.14 -0.50 -0.39
CA SER A 76 -1.88 -1.87 -0.82
C SER A 76 -0.80 -2.52 0.05
N ALA A 77 -0.94 -3.82 0.32
CA ALA A 77 0.09 -4.57 1.03
C ALA A 77 1.36 -4.69 0.17
N CYS A 78 2.52 -4.59 0.81
CA CYS A 78 3.82 -4.70 0.16
C CYS A 78 4.84 -5.43 1.05
N LEU A 79 5.98 -5.78 0.47
CA LEU A 79 7.09 -6.41 1.17
C LEU A 79 8.27 -5.43 1.26
N MET A 80 8.78 -5.16 2.45
CA MET A 80 9.80 -4.10 2.65
C MET A 80 11.18 -4.45 2.10
N TYR A 81 11.52 -5.73 2.11
CA TYR A 81 12.80 -6.23 1.63
C TYR A 81 12.52 -7.53 0.87
N PRO A 82 11.95 -7.45 -0.34
CA PRO A 82 11.79 -8.63 -1.14
C PRO A 82 13.19 -9.22 -1.35
N LYS A 83 13.39 -10.46 -0.89
CA LYS A 83 14.49 -11.27 -1.41
C LYS A 83 14.16 -11.49 -2.87
N GLN A 84 14.61 -10.57 -3.70
CA GLN A 84 14.47 -10.68 -5.14
C GLN A 84 15.32 -11.88 -5.53
N LEU A 85 14.66 -13.00 -5.85
CA LEU A 85 15.30 -14.04 -6.64
C LEU A 85 15.53 -13.39 -8.00
N GLU A 86 16.78 -13.32 -8.47
CA GLU A 86 17.25 -12.43 -9.55
C GLU A 86 16.36 -12.41 -10.82
N ASP A 87 15.57 -13.46 -11.09
CA ASP A 87 14.66 -13.54 -12.23
C ASP A 87 13.24 -14.04 -11.88
N GLY A 88 12.84 -13.92 -10.61
CA GLY A 88 11.64 -14.55 -10.06
C GLY A 88 10.33 -13.75 -10.18
N THR A 89 9.23 -14.46 -9.93
CA THR A 89 7.92 -13.88 -9.61
C THR A 89 7.93 -13.26 -8.22
N TYR A 90 7.18 -12.17 -8.00
CA TYR A 90 6.99 -11.60 -6.68
C TYR A 90 5.94 -12.40 -5.89
N PRO A 91 6.12 -12.64 -4.58
CA PRO A 91 5.03 -13.14 -3.74
C PRO A 91 3.94 -12.07 -3.55
N VAL A 92 4.35 -10.80 -3.45
CA VAL A 92 3.51 -9.61 -3.40
C VAL A 92 4.13 -8.55 -4.30
N CYS A 93 3.33 -7.99 -5.19
CA CYS A 93 3.77 -6.95 -6.09
C CYS A 93 4.31 -5.72 -5.34
N PRO A 94 5.42 -5.11 -5.81
CA PRO A 94 5.95 -3.92 -5.16
C PRO A 94 5.02 -2.72 -5.38
N CYS A 95 5.23 -1.67 -4.59
CA CYS A 95 4.53 -0.40 -4.76
C CYS A 95 4.89 0.23 -6.11
N GLY A 96 3.91 0.89 -6.73
CA GLY A 96 4.09 1.60 -7.99
C GLY A 96 4.91 2.88 -7.84
N ILE A 97 5.16 3.54 -8.97
CA ILE A 97 5.82 4.85 -9.00
C ILE A 97 5.01 5.85 -8.15
N GLY A 98 5.71 6.64 -7.34
CA GLY A 98 5.10 7.59 -6.40
C GLY A 98 4.69 6.99 -5.06
N TYR A 99 4.92 5.69 -4.85
CA TYR A 99 4.62 5.01 -3.59
C TYR A 99 5.85 4.31 -3.02
N ARG A 100 5.93 4.25 -1.69
CA ARG A 100 6.98 3.56 -0.95
C ARG A 100 6.39 2.56 0.03
N CYS A 101 7.00 1.39 0.15
CA CYS A 101 6.59 0.39 1.14
C CYS A 101 7.05 0.79 2.55
N VAL A 102 6.11 1.01 3.46
CA VAL A 102 6.34 1.39 4.87
C VAL A 102 5.98 0.22 5.78
N ALA A 103 6.82 -0.03 6.79
CA ALA A 103 6.62 -1.12 7.75
C ALA A 103 5.25 -1.04 8.42
N SER A 104 4.49 -2.13 8.39
CA SER A 104 3.27 -2.27 9.22
C SER A 104 3.56 -2.90 10.59
N GLY A 105 4.79 -3.33 10.84
CA GLY A 105 5.18 -4.10 12.03
C GLY A 105 4.83 -5.58 11.95
N VAL A 106 4.08 -6.01 10.92
CA VAL A 106 3.74 -7.41 10.70
C VAL A 106 4.92 -8.14 10.06
N LYS A 107 5.34 -9.24 10.68
CA LYS A 107 6.38 -10.13 10.15
C LYS A 107 5.75 -11.44 9.68
N ASP A 108 5.73 -11.65 8.37
CA ASP A 108 5.38 -12.93 7.78
C ASP A 108 6.58 -13.88 7.89
N MET A 109 6.36 -15.10 8.41
CA MET A 109 7.43 -16.09 8.58
C MET A 109 8.05 -16.52 7.25
N THR A 110 7.28 -16.47 6.17
CA THR A 110 7.65 -16.92 4.82
C THR A 110 8.39 -15.81 4.06
N TYR A 111 7.84 -14.59 4.11
CA TYR A 111 8.28 -13.51 3.23
C TYR A 111 9.09 -12.42 3.93
N GLY A 112 9.02 -12.32 5.26
CA GLY A 112 9.71 -11.31 6.04
C GLY A 112 8.80 -10.16 6.47
N GLN A 113 9.35 -8.94 6.54
CA GLN A 113 8.62 -7.78 7.03
C GLN A 113 7.64 -7.26 5.96
N MET A 114 6.36 -7.27 6.33
CA MET A 114 5.27 -6.72 5.52
C MET A 114 5.11 -5.22 5.77
N GLY A 115 4.46 -4.56 4.84
CA GLY A 115 4.18 -3.14 4.89
C GLY A 115 2.95 -2.75 4.11
N THR A 116 2.69 -1.45 4.08
CA THR A 116 1.70 -0.79 3.22
C THR A 116 2.38 0.20 2.30
N CYS A 117 1.88 0.32 1.08
CA CYS A 117 2.30 1.33 0.14
C CYS A 117 1.76 2.70 0.57
N GLU A 118 2.65 3.62 0.89
CA GLU A 118 2.34 5.00 1.27
C GLU A 118 2.81 5.96 0.18
N SER A 119 2.18 7.14 0.07
CA SER A 119 2.58 8.15 -0.90
C SER A 119 3.99 8.64 -0.61
N GLN A 120 4.87 8.58 -1.60
CA GLN A 120 6.21 9.16 -1.54
C GLN A 120 6.11 10.68 -1.68
N CYS A 121 7.01 11.40 -1.02
CA CYS A 121 7.11 12.85 -1.14
C CYS A 121 8.58 13.30 -1.05
N THR A 122 8.89 14.44 -1.67
CA THR A 122 10.14 15.17 -1.46
C THR A 122 9.95 16.45 -0.67
N ASP A 123 8.74 17.00 -0.67
CA ASP A 123 8.33 18.15 0.11
C ASP A 123 6.90 18.02 0.68
N ASN A 124 6.52 18.94 1.57
CA ASN A 124 5.18 18.96 2.20
C ASN A 124 4.05 19.29 1.21
N SER A 125 4.34 19.98 0.11
CA SER A 125 3.33 20.37 -0.88
C SER A 125 2.84 19.19 -1.73
N GLU A 126 3.60 18.09 -1.77
CA GLU A 126 3.18 16.83 -2.38
C GLU A 126 2.19 16.03 -1.51
N CYS A 127 1.96 16.43 -0.25
CA CYS A 127 1.08 15.75 0.68
C CYS A 127 -0.29 16.44 0.81
N ASN A 128 -1.33 15.68 1.17
CA ASN A 128 -2.67 16.25 1.36
C ASN A 128 -2.75 17.12 2.62
N GLU A 129 -3.80 17.94 2.71
CA GLU A 129 -4.11 18.68 3.94
C GLU A 129 -4.17 17.74 5.15
N GLY A 130 -3.56 18.15 6.27
CA GLY A 130 -3.44 17.32 7.47
C GLY A 130 -2.32 16.28 7.43
N GLN A 131 -1.45 16.31 6.42
CA GLN A 131 -0.28 15.45 6.30
C GLN A 131 1.01 16.25 6.18
N CYS A 132 2.14 15.62 6.54
CA CYS A 132 3.48 16.15 6.33
C CYS A 132 4.36 15.13 5.61
N CYS A 133 5.42 15.62 4.96
CA CYS A 133 6.42 14.76 4.36
C CYS A 133 7.45 14.32 5.41
N ARG A 134 7.39 13.03 5.81
CA ARG A 134 8.27 12.47 6.84
C ARG A 134 9.39 11.62 6.25
N ILE A 135 10.65 11.95 6.52
CA ILE A 135 11.78 11.08 6.14
C ILE A 135 11.73 9.83 7.04
N GLY A 136 11.61 8.65 6.44
CA GLY A 136 11.75 7.39 7.17
C GLY A 136 13.14 7.24 7.80
N GLU A 137 13.31 6.28 8.71
CA GLU A 137 14.58 6.07 9.40
C GLU A 137 15.75 5.92 8.40
N VAL A 138 16.76 6.77 8.55
CA VAL A 138 17.96 6.74 7.70
C VAL A 138 18.80 5.52 8.09
N LEU A 139 18.69 4.41 7.35
CA LEU A 139 19.37 3.12 7.56
C LEU A 139 20.89 3.23 7.81
N LYS A 140 21.35 3.35 9.07
CA LYS A 140 22.78 3.57 9.45
C LYS A 140 23.73 2.55 8.76
N GLY A 141 24.73 3.01 7.99
CA GLY A 141 25.70 2.15 7.28
C GLY A 141 26.56 2.83 6.19
N ARG A 142 27.65 2.16 5.74
CA ARG A 142 28.73 2.68 4.84
C ARG A 142 28.33 2.96 3.37
N LYS A 143 27.10 2.69 2.95
CA LYS A 143 26.60 2.94 1.58
C LYS A 143 25.32 3.78 1.60
N LYS A 144 25.37 4.98 2.15
CA LYS A 144 24.22 5.91 2.21
C LYS A 144 24.33 6.98 1.14
N ARG A 145 23.84 6.70 -0.07
CA ARG A 145 23.09 7.71 -0.81
C ARG A 145 21.63 7.47 -0.48
N SER A 146 21.19 7.86 0.72
CA SER A 146 19.77 7.88 1.01
C SER A 146 19.19 8.98 0.12
N VAL A 147 18.44 8.60 -0.91
CA VAL A 147 17.58 9.54 -1.61
C VAL A 147 16.66 10.13 -0.54
N TYR A 148 16.73 11.44 -0.32
CA TYR A 148 15.90 12.21 0.62
C TYR A 148 14.45 12.15 0.14
N THR A 149 13.81 11.00 0.32
CA THR A 149 12.42 10.77 -0.04
C THR A 149 11.68 10.37 1.22
N GLY A 150 10.71 11.21 1.58
CA GLY A 150 9.80 10.97 2.67
C GLY A 150 8.58 10.17 2.23
N VAL A 151 7.68 10.02 3.18
CA VAL A 151 6.32 9.51 2.96
C VAL A 151 5.32 10.48 3.59
N CYS A 152 4.22 10.73 2.89
CA CYS A 152 3.15 11.55 3.42
C CYS A 152 2.52 10.83 4.61
N THR A 153 2.68 11.42 5.80
CA THR A 153 2.19 10.87 7.05
C THR A 153 1.22 11.88 7.65
N SER A 154 0.12 11.42 8.25
CA SER A 154 -0.79 12.29 8.98
C SER A 154 -0.07 13.04 10.11
N PHE A 155 -0.54 14.25 10.41
CA PHE A 155 -0.09 14.99 11.59
C PHE A 155 -0.26 14.17 12.88
N GLY A 156 0.58 14.47 13.86
CA GLY A 156 0.59 13.82 15.16
C GLY A 156 -0.72 14.02 15.90
N THR A 157 -1.26 12.93 16.44
CA THR A 157 -2.43 12.94 17.34
C THR A 157 -1.98 13.01 18.80
N LEU A 158 -2.91 13.20 19.75
CA LEU A 158 -2.60 13.30 21.18
C LEU A 158 -1.65 12.18 21.65
N GLY A 159 -0.52 12.57 22.26
CA GLY A 159 0.52 11.66 22.74
C GLY A 159 1.52 11.16 21.67
N SER A 160 1.29 11.46 20.39
CA SER A 160 2.24 11.19 19.30
C SER A 160 3.51 12.01 19.49
N LYS A 161 4.65 11.45 19.06
CA LYS A 161 5.90 12.20 19.00
C LYS A 161 5.79 13.30 17.96
N CYS A 162 6.39 14.45 18.27
CA CYS A 162 6.44 15.60 17.38
C CYS A 162 7.79 16.32 17.58
N VAL A 163 8.19 17.11 16.58
CA VAL A 163 9.35 18.01 16.66
C VAL A 163 8.83 19.40 16.98
N ASN A 164 9.39 20.00 18.03
CA ASN A 164 9.04 21.35 18.45
C ASN A 164 9.80 22.35 17.57
N GLY A 165 9.07 23.25 16.90
CA GLY A 165 9.67 24.27 16.05
C GLY A 165 9.81 23.86 14.59
N THR A 166 8.75 24.09 13.83
CA THR A 166 8.70 24.95 12.63
C THR A 166 7.30 24.79 12.08
N ASP A 167 6.59 25.89 11.85
CA ASP A 167 5.30 25.84 11.17
C ASP A 167 5.48 25.08 9.85
N PRO A 168 4.79 23.94 9.66
CA PRO A 168 4.95 23.08 8.47
C PRO A 168 4.65 23.81 7.16
N LEU A 169 3.94 24.94 7.23
CA LEU A 169 3.61 25.78 6.08
C LEU A 169 4.72 26.76 5.72
N THR A 170 5.64 27.08 6.64
CA THR A 170 6.69 28.08 6.41
C THR A 170 8.05 27.46 6.10
N HIS A 171 8.25 26.18 6.45
CA HIS A 171 9.50 25.48 6.21
C HIS A 171 9.22 24.22 5.36
N ASN A 172 9.65 24.24 4.10
CA ASN A 172 9.60 23.10 3.17
C ASN A 172 10.56 21.95 3.57
N ASN A 173 10.89 21.84 4.85
CA ASN A 173 11.87 20.89 5.35
C ASN A 173 11.20 19.54 5.58
N VAL A 174 11.85 18.49 5.10
CA VAL A 174 11.41 17.12 5.35
C VAL A 174 11.83 16.74 6.76
N HIS A 175 10.86 16.42 7.61
CA HIS A 175 11.11 16.18 9.04
C HIS A 175 11.22 14.69 9.35
N THR A 176 11.87 14.34 10.46
CA THR A 176 11.87 12.97 10.97
C THR A 176 10.55 12.59 11.64
N GLU A 177 9.78 13.58 12.11
CA GLU A 177 8.43 13.41 12.65
C GLU A 177 7.52 14.56 12.19
N CYS A 178 6.22 14.30 12.11
CA CYS A 178 5.25 15.32 11.71
C CYS A 178 4.85 16.24 12.88
N PRO A 179 4.42 17.48 12.58
CA PRO A 179 3.83 18.38 13.56
C PRO A 179 2.50 17.81 14.08
N CYS A 180 2.01 18.37 15.17
CA CYS A 180 0.73 18.00 15.75
C CYS A 180 -0.45 18.51 14.92
N ALA A 181 -1.54 17.75 14.90
CA ALA A 181 -2.78 18.18 14.29
C ALA A 181 -3.43 19.27 15.14
N SER A 182 -3.91 20.35 14.53
CA SER A 182 -4.68 21.38 15.25
C SER A 182 -5.90 20.75 15.96
N PRO A 183 -6.18 21.11 17.22
CA PRO A 183 -5.62 22.21 18.01
C PRO A 183 -4.46 21.81 18.95
N LEU A 184 -3.79 20.68 18.71
CA LEU A 184 -2.75 20.16 19.59
C LEU A 184 -1.43 20.89 19.37
N ASP A 185 -0.71 21.14 20.47
CA ASP A 185 0.63 21.72 20.47
C ASP A 185 1.69 20.68 20.83
N CYS A 186 2.89 20.88 20.30
CA CYS A 186 4.04 20.01 20.57
C CYS A 186 4.70 20.37 21.90
N ASN A 187 4.11 19.93 23.00
CA ASN A 187 4.57 20.26 24.35
C ASN A 187 5.69 19.33 24.81
N VAL A 188 6.78 19.91 25.34
CA VAL A 188 7.89 19.17 25.97
C VAL A 188 7.41 18.69 27.34
N SER A 189 6.73 17.54 27.39
CA SER A 189 6.00 17.12 28.59
C SER A 189 6.89 16.49 29.69
N ASP A 190 8.17 16.24 29.45
CA ASP A 190 9.02 15.51 30.40
C ASP A 190 9.98 16.46 31.14
N GLY A 191 9.47 17.06 32.22
CA GLY A 191 10.19 18.03 33.07
C GLY A 191 11.48 17.54 33.76
N TYR A 192 12.00 16.36 33.49
CA TYR A 192 13.28 15.88 34.02
C TYR A 192 13.91 14.84 33.09
N ARG A 193 14.67 15.28 32.09
CA ARG A 193 15.86 14.58 31.56
C ARG A 193 16.51 15.44 30.48
N THR A 194 17.83 15.51 30.52
CA THR A 194 18.72 15.88 29.40
C THR A 194 18.64 14.79 28.31
N ILE A 195 17.49 14.68 27.65
CA ILE A 195 17.35 13.94 26.39
C ILE A 195 17.74 14.91 25.28
N PRO A 196 18.46 14.49 24.22
CA PRO A 196 18.66 15.34 23.05
C PRO A 196 17.32 15.93 22.58
N VAL A 197 17.37 17.21 22.21
CA VAL A 197 16.32 18.25 22.17
C VAL A 197 15.14 17.96 21.22
N ASP A 198 15.03 16.75 20.66
CA ASP A 198 14.32 16.56 19.39
C ASP A 198 12.94 15.90 19.50
N PHE A 199 12.43 15.58 20.69
CA PHE A 199 11.16 14.85 20.83
C PHE A 199 10.25 15.40 21.93
N ALA A 200 9.18 16.06 21.51
CA ALA A 200 8.03 16.43 22.35
C ALA A 200 6.82 15.56 22.00
N LYS A 201 5.69 15.74 22.72
CA LYS A 201 4.44 15.02 22.46
C LYS A 201 3.30 15.99 22.17
N CYS A 202 2.38 15.59 21.30
CA CYS A 202 1.18 16.36 21.04
C CYS A 202 0.27 16.38 22.28
N GLY A 203 -0.06 17.57 22.77
CA GLY A 203 -0.88 17.82 23.95
C GLY A 203 -1.90 18.93 23.72
N ILE A 204 -2.84 19.07 24.64
CA ILE A 204 -3.74 20.23 24.77
C ILE A 204 -3.03 21.25 25.67
#